data_AF-A0A817V6B1-F1
#
_entry.id   AF-A0A817V6B1-F1
#
_cell.length_a   1.000
_cell.length_b   1.000
_cell.length_c   1.000
_cell.angle_alpha   90.00
_cell.angle_beta   90.00
_cell.angle_gamma   90.00
#
_symmetry.space_group_name_H-M   'P 1'
#
loop_
_entity.id
_entity.type
_entity.pdbx_description
1 polymer ?
#
loop_
_entity_poly.entity_id
_entity_poly.type
_entity_poly.pdbx_seq_one_letter_code
_entity_poly.pdbx_strand_id
1 'polypeptide(L)'
;MKSTLTILLFASLYSSLKCNNVNPLIKLDLTSNSLNTKLFGNETYAPYGAMSGIASINVPAYSNGNDTYISNQSNYFYGVYTGMKWQCVEYARRWLFVRKGCTFDSVVAATDIWTQISIVQQVVGGKCFTLKKQSDGSKTRPTNESLLIYKLGTDMPYGHVSVIVDVLPNSIRVAEQNYDANYWLGNYSREIPYVLLNGSYYINDSYPIYGWISVEDNNQTYPLNQSTIDKITRQNISFPDFVCSKGVLHYCFSVYCYLLFICFTFGLSSMILRPNHA
;
A
#
# COMPACT_ATOMS: atom_id res chain seq x y z
N MET A 1 64.29 -53.51 -5.09
CA MET A 1 63.39 -54.30 -4.23
C MET A 1 62.07 -53.56 -4.11
N LYS A 2 60.95 -54.27 -4.38
CA LYS A 2 59.52 -54.08 -4.01
C LYS A 2 59.17 -52.78 -3.21
N SER A 3 58.11 -51.99 -3.42
CA SER A 3 56.76 -52.24 -3.96
C SER A 3 55.94 -50.92 -4.11
N THR A 4 55.18 -50.81 -5.21
CA THR A 4 53.73 -50.50 -5.36
C THR A 4 53.03 -49.35 -4.58
N LEU A 5 52.48 -48.38 -5.37
CA LEU A 5 51.18 -47.64 -5.29
C LEU A 5 50.79 -46.92 -3.98
N THR A 6 50.44 -45.63 -3.97
CA THR A 6 49.08 -45.15 -4.31
C THR A 6 49.04 -43.63 -4.52
N ILE A 7 48.22 -43.24 -5.48
CA ILE A 7 47.90 -41.91 -6.04
C ILE A 7 47.22 -40.98 -5.02
N LEU A 8 47.57 -39.68 -5.03
CA LEU A 8 46.64 -38.55 -4.87
C LEU A 8 47.36 -37.23 -5.23
N LEU A 9 47.16 -36.79 -6.47
CA LEU A 9 47.47 -35.44 -6.97
C LEU A 9 46.26 -34.54 -6.67
N PHE A 10 46.45 -33.48 -5.90
CA PHE A 10 45.57 -32.31 -5.95
C PHE A 10 46.45 -31.04 -6.07
N ALA A 11 46.73 -30.68 -7.32
CA ALA A 11 47.10 -29.32 -7.68
C ALA A 11 45.81 -28.50 -7.77
N SER A 12 45.71 -27.43 -6.99
CA SER A 12 44.63 -26.46 -7.06
C SER A 12 44.79 -25.62 -8.33
N LEU A 13 44.08 -26.00 -9.39
CA LEU A 13 43.91 -25.14 -10.55
C LEU A 13 42.66 -24.26 -10.41
N TYR A 14 42.94 -22.97 -10.45
CA TYR A 14 42.08 -21.94 -11.03
C TYR A 14 41.34 -22.44 -12.29
N SER A 15 40.02 -22.36 -12.31
CA SER A 15 39.25 -22.31 -13.56
C SER A 15 37.86 -21.70 -13.34
N SER A 16 37.71 -20.48 -13.87
CA SER A 16 36.56 -19.95 -14.59
C SER A 16 35.18 -20.62 -14.41
N LEU A 17 34.27 -19.91 -13.76
CA LEU A 17 32.83 -19.96 -14.08
C LEU A 17 32.29 -18.53 -14.24
N LYS A 18 32.50 -17.98 -15.44
CA LYS A 18 31.60 -16.99 -16.05
C LYS A 18 30.56 -17.79 -16.85
N CYS A 19 29.28 -17.63 -16.49
CA CYS A 19 28.05 -17.88 -17.27
C CYS A 19 26.92 -18.06 -16.25
N ASN A 20 25.78 -17.37 -16.22
CA ASN A 20 25.15 -16.48 -17.18
C ASN A 20 24.27 -15.47 -16.42
N ASN A 21 24.31 -14.21 -16.85
CA ASN A 21 23.19 -13.28 -16.67
C ASN A 21 21.93 -13.93 -17.24
N VAL A 22 20.97 -14.26 -16.40
CA VAL A 22 19.60 -14.54 -16.85
C VAL A 22 18.80 -13.27 -16.59
N ASN A 23 18.73 -12.42 -17.60
CA ASN A 23 17.64 -11.47 -17.76
C ASN A 23 16.38 -12.30 -18.04
N PRO A 24 15.33 -12.30 -17.21
CA PRO A 24 14.06 -12.81 -17.67
C PRO A 24 13.35 -11.63 -18.34
N LEU A 25 13.76 -11.29 -19.56
CA LEU A 25 12.80 -10.73 -20.51
C LEU A 25 11.88 -11.87 -20.91
N ILE A 26 10.93 -12.18 -20.02
CA ILE A 26 9.80 -13.03 -20.36
C ILE A 26 9.01 -12.22 -21.39
N LYS A 27 9.13 -12.60 -22.67
CA LYS A 27 8.10 -12.29 -23.66
C LYS A 27 6.82 -12.97 -23.17
N LEU A 28 5.98 -12.22 -22.45
CA LEU A 28 4.65 -12.63 -22.03
C LEU A 28 3.77 -12.70 -23.28
N ASP A 29 3.57 -13.91 -23.78
CA ASP A 29 2.51 -14.21 -24.74
C ASP A 29 1.18 -14.23 -23.99
N LEU A 30 0.37 -13.20 -24.21
CA LEU A 30 -0.86 -12.89 -23.46
C LEU A 30 -2.04 -13.76 -23.92
N THR A 31 -1.99 -15.06 -23.62
CA THR A 31 -3.20 -15.91 -23.63
C THR A 31 -3.41 -16.53 -22.24
N SER A 32 -4.16 -15.80 -21.41
CA SER A 32 -4.26 -15.97 -19.95
C SER A 32 -4.78 -17.33 -19.45
N ASN A 33 -5.42 -18.14 -20.28
CA ASN A 33 -6.06 -19.37 -19.82
C ASN A 33 -5.16 -20.63 -19.87
N SER A 34 -4.11 -20.67 -20.70
CA SER A 34 -3.27 -21.89 -20.83
C SER A 34 -2.04 -21.93 -19.92
N LEU A 35 -1.60 -20.76 -19.43
CA LEU A 35 -0.46 -20.63 -18.53
C LEU A 35 -0.79 -21.00 -17.09
N ASN A 36 -2.00 -20.67 -16.62
CA ASN A 36 -2.41 -20.92 -15.23
C ASN A 36 -2.55 -22.41 -14.91
N THR A 37 -3.07 -23.21 -15.84
CA THR A 37 -3.22 -24.68 -15.67
C THR A 37 -1.90 -25.43 -15.72
N LYS A 38 -0.87 -24.87 -16.38
CA LYS A 38 0.45 -25.52 -16.52
C LYS A 38 1.41 -25.22 -15.38
N LEU A 39 1.21 -24.12 -14.65
CA LEU A 39 2.10 -23.68 -13.57
C LEU A 39 1.68 -24.14 -12.17
N PHE A 40 0.37 -24.35 -11.92
CA PHE A 40 -0.15 -24.52 -10.56
C PHE A 40 -0.90 -25.85 -10.33
N GLY A 41 -0.91 -26.75 -11.31
CA GLY A 41 -1.72 -27.97 -11.22
C GLY A 41 -3.22 -27.64 -11.06
N ASN A 42 -4.00 -28.60 -10.58
CA ASN A 42 -5.43 -28.41 -10.29
C ASN A 42 -5.66 -27.69 -8.95
N GLU A 43 -4.63 -27.08 -8.36
CA GLU A 43 -4.68 -26.43 -7.06
C GLU A 43 -5.18 -25.00 -7.21
N THR A 44 -6.36 -24.73 -6.67
CA THR A 44 -6.92 -23.37 -6.63
C THR A 44 -6.31 -22.53 -5.51
N TYR A 45 -5.83 -23.19 -4.45
CA TYR A 45 -5.31 -22.57 -3.23
C TYR A 45 -3.81 -22.28 -3.32
N ALA A 46 -3.41 -21.06 -2.96
CA ALA A 46 -2.02 -20.64 -2.87
C ALA A 46 -1.53 -20.67 -1.41
N PRO A 47 -0.45 -21.40 -1.08
CA PRO A 47 0.08 -21.47 0.27
C PRO A 47 0.67 -20.12 0.71
N TYR A 48 0.83 -19.92 2.02
CA TYR A 48 1.42 -18.68 2.57
C TYR A 48 2.72 -18.29 1.87
N GLY A 49 2.78 -17.05 1.39
CA GLY A 49 3.94 -16.48 0.71
C GLY A 49 4.07 -16.82 -0.77
N ALA A 50 3.23 -17.71 -1.32
CA ALA A 50 3.16 -17.91 -2.76
C ALA A 50 2.61 -16.64 -3.44
N MET A 51 3.12 -16.32 -4.63
CA MET A 51 2.58 -15.23 -5.44
C MET A 51 1.23 -15.64 -6.02
N SER A 52 0.14 -15.08 -5.49
CA SER A 52 -1.23 -15.38 -5.92
C SER A 52 -1.55 -14.78 -7.29
N GLY A 53 -0.98 -13.63 -7.64
CA GLY A 53 -1.24 -12.95 -8.91
C GLY A 53 -0.45 -11.66 -9.06
N ILE A 54 -0.66 -10.94 -10.16
CA ILE A 54 0.00 -9.66 -10.43
C ILE A 54 -1.04 -8.66 -10.94
N ALA A 55 -1.25 -7.56 -10.22
CA ALA A 55 -2.11 -6.46 -10.64
C ALA A 55 -1.33 -5.36 -11.34
N SER A 56 -2.03 -4.54 -12.13
CA SER A 56 -1.50 -3.30 -12.72
C SER A 56 -0.14 -3.48 -13.40
N ILE A 57 0.06 -4.65 -14.04
CA ILE A 57 1.28 -5.10 -14.75
C ILE A 57 2.44 -5.50 -13.82
N ASN A 58 2.65 -4.83 -12.69
CA ASN A 58 3.89 -4.95 -11.92
C ASN A 58 3.72 -4.98 -10.38
N VAL A 59 2.51 -5.22 -9.87
CA VAL A 59 2.26 -5.29 -8.41
C VAL A 59 1.88 -6.72 -8.01
N PRO A 60 2.84 -7.55 -7.55
CA PRO A 60 2.56 -8.93 -7.16
C PRO A 60 1.71 -8.97 -5.89
N ALA A 61 0.72 -9.85 -5.82
CA ALA A 61 0.03 -10.20 -4.59
C ALA A 61 0.57 -11.53 -4.07
N TYR A 62 0.66 -11.66 -2.75
CA TYR A 62 1.12 -12.87 -2.09
C TYR A 62 0.03 -13.40 -1.18
N SER A 63 -0.13 -14.71 -1.15
CA SER A 63 -1.11 -15.37 -0.29
C SER A 63 -0.71 -15.19 1.17
N ASN A 64 -1.69 -14.81 2.00
CA ASN A 64 -1.53 -14.88 3.45
C ASN A 64 -1.85 -16.29 3.99
N GLY A 65 -2.18 -17.25 3.11
CA GLY A 65 -2.61 -18.61 3.43
C GLY A 65 -4.00 -18.67 4.07
N ASN A 66 -4.27 -17.82 5.04
CA ASN A 66 -5.55 -17.70 5.73
C ASN A 66 -5.78 -16.22 6.09
N ASP A 67 -7.03 -15.77 6.03
CA ASP A 67 -7.44 -14.39 6.29
C ASP A 67 -7.21 -13.91 7.75
N THR A 68 -7.11 -14.85 8.69
CA THR A 68 -6.80 -14.61 10.10
C THR A 68 -5.30 -14.75 10.44
N TYR A 69 -4.45 -15.16 9.49
CA TYR A 69 -3.04 -15.41 9.77
C TYR A 69 -2.25 -14.10 10.02
N ILE A 70 -1.46 -14.07 11.09
CA ILE A 70 -0.61 -12.92 11.45
C ILE A 70 0.84 -13.38 11.48
N SER A 71 1.64 -12.94 10.51
CA SER A 71 3.03 -13.38 10.39
C SER A 71 3.99 -12.70 11.39
N ASN A 72 3.64 -11.49 11.86
CA ASN A 72 4.55 -10.57 12.56
C ASN A 72 5.86 -10.24 11.79
N GLN A 73 5.87 -10.44 10.47
CA GLN A 73 7.01 -10.15 9.62
C GLN A 73 6.77 -8.89 8.80
N SER A 74 7.73 -7.97 8.83
CA SER A 74 7.70 -6.79 7.97
C SER A 74 8.03 -7.14 6.53
N ASN A 75 7.38 -6.47 5.59
CA ASN A 75 7.73 -6.46 4.18
C ASN A 75 8.41 -5.16 3.78
N TYR A 76 9.41 -5.28 2.92
CA TYR A 76 10.11 -4.16 2.29
C TYR A 76 10.14 -4.39 0.78
N PHE A 77 9.73 -3.39 0.02
CA PHE A 77 9.78 -3.41 -1.45
C PHE A 77 10.76 -2.36 -1.93
N TYR A 78 11.79 -2.76 -2.70
CA TYR A 78 12.95 -1.91 -3.01
C TYR A 78 13.58 -1.22 -1.79
N GLY A 79 13.56 -1.90 -0.63
CA GLY A 79 14.09 -1.38 0.63
C GLY A 79 13.09 -0.55 1.45
N VAL A 80 11.93 -0.16 0.90
CA VAL A 80 10.92 0.66 1.57
C VAL A 80 9.89 -0.22 2.27
N TYR A 81 9.60 0.06 3.54
CA TYR A 81 8.59 -0.64 4.33
C TYR A 81 7.20 -0.47 3.71
N THR A 82 6.50 -1.57 3.50
CA THR A 82 5.13 -1.56 2.96
C THR A 82 4.08 -2.07 3.93
N GLY A 83 4.45 -2.84 4.96
CA GLY A 83 3.50 -3.36 5.94
C GLY A 83 3.89 -4.74 6.46
N MET A 84 2.95 -5.41 7.12
CA MET A 84 3.12 -6.80 7.57
C MET A 84 2.77 -7.78 6.45
N LYS A 85 3.61 -8.81 6.24
CA LYS A 85 3.32 -9.89 5.30
C LYS A 85 2.12 -10.72 5.76
N TRP A 86 1.15 -11.08 4.92
CA TRP A 86 0.76 -10.49 3.65
C TRP A 86 -0.63 -9.88 3.83
N GLN A 87 -0.68 -8.84 4.66
CA GLN A 87 -1.93 -8.18 5.06
C GLN A 87 -2.49 -7.30 3.94
N CYS A 88 -3.79 -7.01 4.00
CA CYS A 88 -4.46 -6.16 3.03
C CYS A 88 -3.89 -4.75 2.98
N VAL A 89 -3.58 -4.17 4.15
CA VAL A 89 -2.93 -2.84 4.28
C VAL A 89 -1.54 -2.82 3.65
N GLU A 90 -0.78 -3.93 3.77
CA GLU A 90 0.54 -4.06 3.15
C GLU A 90 0.44 -3.99 1.63
N TYR A 91 -0.52 -4.72 1.05
CA TYR A 91 -0.77 -4.70 -0.39
C TYR A 91 -1.17 -3.32 -0.89
N ALA A 92 -2.12 -2.67 -0.21
CA ALA A 92 -2.61 -1.34 -0.59
C ALA A 92 -1.48 -0.29 -0.56
N ARG A 93 -0.65 -0.30 0.50
CA ARG A 93 0.51 0.60 0.60
C ARG A 93 1.55 0.30 -0.47
N ARG A 94 1.85 -0.97 -0.73
CA ARG A 94 2.80 -1.37 -1.78
C ARG A 94 2.29 -1.03 -3.17
N TRP A 95 1.01 -1.18 -3.43
CA TRP A 95 0.40 -0.81 -4.70
C TRP A 95 0.54 0.71 -4.94
N LEU A 96 0.21 1.55 -3.95
CA LEU A 96 0.42 3.01 -4.04
C LEU A 96 1.88 3.37 -4.25
N PHE A 97 2.79 2.67 -3.58
CA PHE A 97 4.22 2.88 -3.74
C PHE A 97 4.68 2.56 -5.16
N VAL A 98 4.31 1.40 -5.69
CA VAL A 98 4.74 0.95 -7.02
C VAL A 98 4.08 1.76 -8.14
N ARG A 99 2.80 2.13 -7.99
CA ARG A 99 2.01 2.77 -9.06
C ARG A 99 2.00 4.29 -9.02
N LYS A 100 2.22 4.88 -7.85
CA LYS A 100 2.19 6.35 -7.67
C LYS A 100 3.47 6.90 -7.01
N GLY A 101 4.40 6.04 -6.59
CA GLY A 101 5.58 6.48 -5.84
C GLY A 101 5.24 7.05 -4.46
N CYS A 102 4.03 6.78 -3.95
CA CYS A 102 3.49 7.36 -2.74
C CYS A 102 3.24 6.31 -1.65
N THR A 103 3.18 6.77 -0.41
CA THR A 103 2.78 5.98 0.76
C THR A 103 1.79 6.77 1.62
N PHE A 104 1.06 6.11 2.50
CA PHE A 104 0.28 6.72 3.57
C PHE A 104 0.87 6.38 4.94
N ASP A 105 0.51 7.17 5.95
CA ASP A 105 0.97 7.02 7.33
C ASP A 105 0.62 5.63 7.91
N SER A 106 1.18 5.33 9.06
CA SER A 106 0.89 4.09 9.77
C SER A 106 -0.57 4.06 10.22
N VAL A 107 -1.18 2.89 10.08
CA VAL A 107 -2.55 2.60 10.49
C VAL A 107 -2.57 1.26 11.22
N VAL A 108 -3.46 1.12 12.20
CA VAL A 108 -3.63 -0.13 12.95
C VAL A 108 -4.61 -1.05 12.24
N ALA A 109 -5.75 -0.50 11.84
CA ALA A 109 -6.80 -1.22 11.11
C ALA A 109 -6.90 -0.72 9.66
N ALA A 110 -7.44 -1.54 8.75
CA ALA A 110 -7.70 -1.11 7.38
C ALA A 110 -8.75 0.02 7.33
N THR A 111 -9.71 0.02 8.25
CA THR A 111 -10.69 1.11 8.41
C THR A 111 -10.06 2.46 8.70
N ASP A 112 -8.88 2.50 9.34
CA ASP A 112 -8.20 3.74 9.69
C ASP A 112 -7.72 4.50 8.45
N ILE A 113 -7.56 3.81 7.30
CA ILE A 113 -7.30 4.47 6.01
C ILE A 113 -8.46 5.43 5.68
N TRP A 114 -9.70 5.03 6.00
CA TRP A 114 -10.87 5.89 5.80
C TRP A 114 -10.99 6.99 6.83
N THR A 115 -10.72 6.72 8.12
CA THR A 115 -11.01 7.68 9.20
C THR A 115 -9.85 8.63 9.50
N GLN A 116 -8.60 8.19 9.34
CA GLN A 116 -7.41 8.91 9.80
C GLN A 116 -6.57 9.47 8.65
N ILE A 117 -6.52 8.78 7.50
CA ILE A 117 -5.65 9.19 6.39
C ILE A 117 -6.37 10.19 5.48
N SER A 118 -5.80 11.37 5.32
CA SER A 118 -6.30 12.43 4.41
C SER A 118 -5.31 12.81 3.31
N ILE A 119 -4.05 12.37 3.44
CA ILE A 119 -2.94 12.72 2.57
C ILE A 119 -2.07 11.48 2.34
N VAL A 120 -1.46 11.39 1.16
CA VAL A 120 -0.33 10.49 0.85
C VAL A 120 0.93 11.31 0.60
N GLN A 121 2.09 10.71 0.83
CA GLN A 121 3.39 11.34 0.64
C GLN A 121 4.20 10.58 -0.42
N GLN A 122 4.81 11.29 -1.36
CA GLN A 122 5.79 10.73 -2.28
C GLN A 122 7.03 10.27 -1.51
N VAL A 123 7.44 9.01 -1.72
CA VAL A 123 8.57 8.40 -1.01
C VAL A 123 9.87 9.14 -1.30
N VAL A 124 10.09 9.53 -2.55
CA VAL A 124 11.23 10.36 -2.96
C VAL A 124 10.75 11.81 -3.07
N GLY A 125 11.42 12.72 -2.36
CA GLY A 125 11.14 14.15 -2.40
C GLY A 125 10.03 14.63 -1.47
N GLY A 126 9.25 13.72 -0.86
CA GLY A 126 8.35 14.06 0.26
C GLY A 126 7.12 14.90 -0.11
N LYS A 127 6.78 15.01 -1.39
CA LYS A 127 5.62 15.80 -1.84
C LYS A 127 4.31 15.16 -1.35
N CYS A 128 3.40 15.99 -0.82
CA CYS A 128 2.12 15.56 -0.30
C CYS A 128 1.00 15.69 -1.35
N PHE A 129 0.06 14.75 -1.36
CA PHE A 129 -1.15 14.77 -2.19
C PHE A 129 -2.38 14.48 -1.34
N THR A 130 -3.45 15.24 -1.54
CA THR A 130 -4.73 15.02 -0.84
C THR A 130 -5.43 13.78 -1.37
N LEU A 131 -6.28 13.20 -0.52
CA LEU A 131 -7.12 12.07 -0.87
C LEU A 131 -8.57 12.51 -1.08
N LYS A 132 -9.15 12.12 -2.22
CA LYS A 132 -10.56 12.29 -2.51
C LYS A 132 -11.32 11.04 -2.12
N LYS A 133 -12.16 11.17 -1.09
CA LYS A 133 -13.03 10.10 -0.57
C LYS A 133 -14.42 10.20 -1.20
N GLN A 134 -14.95 9.07 -1.65
CA GLN A 134 -16.30 8.93 -2.18
C GLN A 134 -16.99 7.84 -1.39
N SER A 135 -17.99 8.19 -0.58
CA SER A 135 -18.75 7.20 0.19
C SER A 135 -19.50 6.25 -0.75
N ASP A 136 -19.74 5.02 -0.28
CA ASP A 136 -20.72 4.15 -0.94
C ASP A 136 -22.09 4.86 -0.98
N GLY A 137 -22.76 4.82 -2.14
CA GLY A 137 -23.90 5.68 -2.45
C GLY A 137 -23.55 7.06 -3.02
N SER A 138 -22.29 7.31 -3.40
CA SER A 138 -21.90 8.56 -4.07
C SER A 138 -22.52 8.71 -5.46
N LYS A 139 -22.76 9.96 -5.90
CA LYS A 139 -23.10 10.29 -7.29
C LYS A 139 -21.93 10.09 -8.26
N THR A 140 -20.71 10.03 -7.73
CA THR A 140 -19.52 9.73 -8.51
C THR A 140 -19.44 8.23 -8.73
N ARG A 141 -19.06 7.80 -9.92
CA ARG A 141 -18.78 6.38 -10.21
C ARG A 141 -17.48 5.94 -9.52
N PRO A 142 -17.32 4.65 -9.15
CA PRO A 142 -16.02 4.10 -8.80
C PRO A 142 -14.98 4.38 -9.90
N THR A 143 -13.73 4.60 -9.49
CA THR A 143 -12.64 4.94 -10.40
C THR A 143 -11.51 3.93 -10.30
N ASN A 144 -10.85 3.64 -11.42
CA ASN A 144 -9.59 2.90 -11.42
C ASN A 144 -8.59 3.56 -10.47
N GLU A 145 -7.62 2.78 -10.01
CA GLU A 145 -6.52 3.28 -9.18
C GLU A 145 -6.98 3.87 -7.83
N SER A 146 -8.09 3.37 -7.30
CA SER A 146 -8.67 3.80 -6.02
C SER A 146 -8.57 2.71 -4.96
N LEU A 147 -8.40 3.09 -3.70
CA LEU A 147 -8.50 2.17 -2.57
C LEU A 147 -9.97 2.00 -2.19
N LEU A 148 -10.49 0.78 -2.20
CA LEU A 148 -11.82 0.44 -1.71
C LEU A 148 -11.71 0.04 -0.23
N ILE A 149 -12.41 0.75 0.66
CA ILE A 149 -12.32 0.54 2.10
C ILE A 149 -13.60 -0.08 2.64
N TYR A 150 -13.45 -1.19 3.34
CA TYR A 150 -14.54 -1.91 4.00
C TYR A 150 -14.69 -1.46 5.44
N LYS A 151 -15.91 -1.54 5.97
CA LYS A 151 -16.20 -1.29 7.38
C LYS A 151 -15.78 -2.49 8.23
N LEU A 152 -15.83 -2.31 9.54
CA LEU A 152 -15.73 -3.41 10.48
C LEU A 152 -16.89 -4.40 10.28
N GLY A 153 -16.60 -5.68 10.44
CA GLY A 153 -17.58 -6.75 10.46
C GLY A 153 -17.18 -7.81 11.49
N THR A 154 -18.09 -8.74 11.80
CA THR A 154 -17.82 -9.83 12.75
C THR A 154 -16.58 -10.64 12.35
N ASP A 155 -16.46 -10.96 11.06
CA ASP A 155 -15.33 -11.72 10.50
C ASP A 155 -14.21 -10.81 9.95
N MET A 156 -14.38 -9.48 10.05
CA MET A 156 -13.40 -8.47 9.65
C MET A 156 -13.21 -7.42 10.76
N PRO A 157 -12.60 -7.80 11.89
CA PRO A 157 -12.48 -6.92 13.07
C PRO A 157 -11.57 -5.71 12.84
N TYR A 158 -10.78 -5.69 11.75
CA TYR A 158 -9.94 -4.57 11.33
C TYR A 158 -10.46 -3.89 10.05
N GLY A 159 -11.64 -4.29 9.58
CA GLY A 159 -12.13 -4.03 8.23
C GLY A 159 -11.21 -4.62 7.17
N HIS A 160 -11.28 -4.06 5.97
CA HIS A 160 -10.49 -4.52 4.83
C HIS A 160 -10.18 -3.40 3.86
N VAL A 161 -9.15 -3.58 3.04
CA VAL A 161 -8.81 -2.68 1.94
C VAL A 161 -8.42 -3.46 0.70
N SER A 162 -8.97 -3.07 -0.44
CA SER A 162 -8.59 -3.56 -1.76
C SER A 162 -8.28 -2.40 -2.71
N VAL A 163 -7.68 -2.70 -3.85
CA VAL A 163 -7.40 -1.71 -4.89
C VAL A 163 -8.32 -1.96 -6.07
N ILE A 164 -9.08 -0.95 -6.51
CA ILE A 164 -9.86 -1.00 -7.74
C ILE A 164 -8.91 -0.88 -8.93
N VAL A 165 -8.76 -1.96 -9.70
CA VAL A 165 -7.84 -2.01 -10.84
C VAL A 165 -8.54 -1.82 -12.18
N ASP A 166 -9.80 -2.26 -12.30
CA ASP A 166 -10.64 -1.99 -13.47
C ASP A 166 -12.07 -1.63 -13.03
N VAL A 167 -12.70 -0.68 -13.73
CA VAL A 167 -14.10 -0.32 -13.59
C VAL A 167 -14.82 -0.68 -14.89
N LEU A 168 -15.58 -1.78 -14.84
CA LEU A 168 -16.41 -2.29 -15.92
C LEU A 168 -17.79 -1.64 -15.90
N PRO A 169 -18.68 -1.86 -16.89
CA PRO A 169 -19.99 -1.21 -16.94
C PRO A 169 -20.86 -1.38 -15.69
N ASN A 170 -20.83 -2.56 -15.07
CA ASN A 170 -21.68 -2.97 -13.94
C ASN A 170 -20.91 -3.64 -12.79
N SER A 171 -19.58 -3.61 -12.83
CA SER A 171 -18.73 -4.23 -11.82
C SER A 171 -17.38 -3.53 -11.74
N ILE A 172 -16.69 -3.75 -10.64
CA ILE A 172 -15.28 -3.40 -10.47
C ILE A 172 -14.47 -4.67 -10.34
N ARG A 173 -13.22 -4.64 -10.79
CA ARG A 173 -12.22 -5.66 -10.46
C ARG A 173 -11.29 -5.09 -9.42
N VAL A 174 -11.02 -5.90 -8.41
CA VAL A 174 -10.16 -5.52 -7.30
C VAL A 174 -8.91 -6.38 -7.24
N ALA A 175 -7.86 -5.82 -6.67
CA ALA A 175 -6.63 -6.51 -6.33
C ALA A 175 -6.37 -6.35 -4.84
N GLU A 176 -6.13 -7.44 -4.12
CA GLU A 176 -6.03 -7.42 -2.66
C GLU A 176 -5.25 -8.62 -2.11
N GLN A 177 -4.77 -8.52 -0.88
CA GLN A 177 -4.28 -9.66 -0.10
C GLN A 177 -5.16 -9.85 1.11
N ASN A 178 -5.08 -11.03 1.73
CA ASN A 178 -5.77 -11.34 2.98
C ASN A 178 -7.31 -11.24 2.88
N TYR A 179 -7.87 -11.66 1.76
CA TYR A 179 -9.32 -11.85 1.58
C TYR A 179 -9.61 -13.31 1.21
N ASP A 180 -8.98 -13.78 0.12
CA ASP A 180 -8.98 -15.17 -0.31
C ASP A 180 -7.52 -15.59 -0.54
N ALA A 181 -7.20 -16.86 -0.29
CA ALA A 181 -5.89 -17.46 -0.47
C ALA A 181 -5.72 -18.17 -1.83
N ASN A 182 -6.65 -18.02 -2.78
CA ASN A 182 -6.59 -18.64 -4.09
C ASN A 182 -5.62 -17.95 -5.06
N TYR A 183 -5.10 -18.69 -6.04
CA TYR A 183 -4.42 -18.10 -7.20
C TYR A 183 -5.39 -17.29 -8.05
N TRP A 184 -4.92 -16.15 -8.57
CA TRP A 184 -5.71 -15.27 -9.42
C TRP A 184 -5.74 -15.82 -10.84
N LEU A 185 -6.93 -15.82 -11.44
CA LEU A 185 -7.10 -16.24 -12.84
C LEU A 185 -6.69 -15.15 -13.84
N GLY A 186 -6.47 -13.92 -13.36
CA GLY A 186 -6.09 -12.77 -14.18
C GLY A 186 -5.25 -11.76 -13.40
N ASN A 187 -5.33 -10.49 -13.81
CA ASN A 187 -4.63 -9.37 -13.19
C ASN A 187 -5.40 -8.73 -12.00
N TYR A 188 -6.34 -9.49 -11.42
CA TYR A 188 -7.23 -9.09 -10.33
C TYR A 188 -7.58 -10.31 -9.46
N SER A 189 -7.90 -10.11 -8.19
CA SER A 189 -8.31 -11.17 -7.26
C SER A 189 -9.74 -11.63 -7.54
N ARG A 190 -10.66 -10.67 -7.67
CA ARG A 190 -12.10 -10.91 -7.87
C ARG A 190 -12.80 -9.72 -8.51
N GLU A 191 -14.01 -9.98 -8.99
CA GLU A 191 -14.91 -9.00 -9.57
C GLU A 191 -16.11 -8.79 -8.64
N ILE A 192 -16.47 -7.52 -8.39
CA ILE A 192 -17.52 -7.12 -7.46
C ILE A 192 -18.56 -6.31 -8.24
N PRO A 193 -19.84 -6.72 -8.25
CA PRO A 193 -20.88 -5.95 -8.92
C PRO A 193 -21.12 -4.60 -8.24
N TYR A 194 -21.53 -3.60 -9.02
CA TYR A 194 -22.07 -2.36 -8.49
C TYR A 194 -23.34 -1.97 -9.25
N VAL A 195 -24.20 -1.19 -8.61
CA VAL A 195 -25.46 -0.73 -9.20
C VAL A 195 -25.59 0.79 -9.12
N LEU A 196 -26.29 1.38 -10.09
CA LEU A 196 -26.69 2.78 -10.08
C LEU A 196 -28.17 2.87 -9.67
N LEU A 197 -28.44 3.35 -8.45
CA LEU A 197 -29.78 3.50 -7.90
C LEU A 197 -30.04 4.98 -7.60
N ASN A 198 -31.10 5.56 -8.18
CA ASN A 198 -31.49 6.96 -7.97
C ASN A 198 -30.34 7.97 -8.20
N GLY A 199 -29.45 7.69 -9.15
CA GLY A 199 -28.29 8.54 -9.45
C GLY A 199 -27.08 8.36 -8.52
N SER A 200 -27.11 7.37 -7.63
CA SER A 200 -26.02 7.01 -6.71
C SER A 200 -25.49 5.61 -6.98
N TYR A 201 -24.16 5.45 -6.93
CA TYR A 201 -23.47 4.19 -7.14
C TYR A 201 -23.27 3.44 -5.82
N TYR A 202 -23.63 2.15 -5.80
CA TYR A 202 -23.49 1.25 -4.65
C TYR A 202 -22.70 0.01 -5.06
N ILE A 203 -21.61 -0.28 -4.35
CA ILE A 203 -20.81 -1.48 -4.57
C ILE A 203 -21.43 -2.62 -3.75
N ASN A 204 -21.80 -3.71 -4.42
CA ASN A 204 -22.50 -4.84 -3.83
C ASN A 204 -21.52 -5.97 -3.56
N ASP A 205 -21.04 -6.05 -2.32
CA ASP A 205 -20.14 -7.08 -1.84
C ASP A 205 -20.70 -7.75 -0.57
N SER A 206 -20.11 -8.87 -0.15
CA SER A 206 -20.54 -9.59 1.05
C SER A 206 -20.36 -8.79 2.34
N TYR A 207 -19.44 -7.83 2.35
CA TYR A 207 -19.13 -6.99 3.51
C TYR A 207 -19.44 -5.52 3.24
N PRO A 208 -19.90 -4.77 4.26
CA PRO A 208 -20.26 -3.37 4.10
C PRO A 208 -19.05 -2.49 3.77
N ILE A 209 -19.24 -1.55 2.84
CA ILE A 209 -18.18 -0.68 2.31
C ILE A 209 -18.35 0.74 2.85
N TYR A 210 -17.26 1.40 3.24
CA TYR A 210 -17.25 2.84 3.51
C TYR A 210 -17.34 3.63 2.21
N GLY A 211 -16.50 3.26 1.25
CA GLY A 211 -16.40 3.90 -0.05
C GLY A 211 -15.04 3.67 -0.68
N TRP A 212 -14.70 4.48 -1.69
CA TRP A 212 -13.40 4.44 -2.35
C TRP A 212 -12.65 5.76 -2.25
N ILE A 213 -11.32 5.66 -2.29
CA ILE A 213 -10.39 6.76 -2.10
C ILE A 213 -9.45 6.84 -3.30
N SER A 214 -9.36 8.02 -3.92
CA SER A 214 -8.41 8.31 -4.99
C SER A 214 -7.39 9.37 -4.56
N VAL A 215 -6.20 9.35 -5.14
CA VAL A 215 -5.17 10.38 -4.92
C VAL A 215 -5.43 11.55 -5.87
N GLU A 216 -5.55 12.76 -5.32
CA GLU A 216 -5.65 13.99 -6.11
C GLU A 216 -4.25 14.47 -6.48
N ASP A 217 -3.64 13.79 -7.44
CA ASP A 217 -2.25 14.04 -7.85
C ASP A 217 -2.09 15.00 -9.03
N ASN A 218 -3.17 15.34 -9.74
CA ASN A 218 -3.12 16.15 -10.96
C ASN A 218 -2.05 15.64 -11.96
N ASN A 219 -1.92 14.32 -12.13
CA ASN A 219 -0.93 13.65 -12.97
C ASN A 219 0.55 13.87 -12.54
N GLN A 220 0.78 14.22 -11.28
CA GLN A 220 2.14 14.41 -10.76
C GLN A 220 2.73 13.13 -10.14
N THR A 221 1.92 12.08 -9.99
CA THR A 221 2.40 10.74 -9.62
C THR A 221 2.56 9.86 -10.84
N TYR A 222 3.44 8.87 -10.74
CA TYR A 222 3.71 7.93 -11.83
C TYR A 222 4.24 6.61 -11.25
N PRO A 223 4.11 5.50 -12.00
CA PRO A 223 4.71 4.23 -11.60
C PRO A 223 6.21 4.35 -11.43
N LEU A 224 6.77 3.60 -10.48
CA LEU A 224 8.21 3.61 -10.23
C LEU A 224 8.99 3.24 -11.49
N ASN A 225 10.11 3.94 -11.68
CA ASN A 225 11.11 3.65 -12.70
C ASN A 225 12.48 3.44 -12.04
N GLN A 226 13.45 2.96 -12.82
CA GLN A 226 14.78 2.64 -12.32
C GLN A 226 15.46 3.84 -11.64
N SER A 227 15.32 5.05 -12.19
CA SER A 227 15.88 6.26 -11.59
C SER A 227 15.31 6.55 -10.19
N THR A 228 14.01 6.36 -9.99
CA THR A 228 13.39 6.52 -8.66
C THR A 228 13.88 5.44 -7.69
N ILE A 229 14.01 4.19 -8.15
CA ILE A 229 14.56 3.09 -7.34
C ILE A 229 16.00 3.37 -6.94
N ASP A 230 16.84 3.82 -7.88
CA ASP A 230 18.24 4.17 -7.60
C ASP A 230 18.36 5.31 -6.58
N LYS A 231 17.42 6.27 -6.59
CA LYS A 231 17.35 7.33 -5.57
C LYS A 231 17.00 6.76 -4.20
N ILE A 232 16.03 5.87 -4.10
CA ILE A 232 15.65 5.20 -2.85
C ILE A 232 16.84 4.46 -2.26
N THR A 233 17.53 3.65 -3.07
CA THR A 233 18.71 2.90 -2.65
C THR A 233 19.84 3.83 -2.22
N ARG A 234 20.15 4.87 -3.00
CA ARG A 234 21.21 5.83 -2.68
C ARG A 234 20.93 6.63 -1.41
N GLN A 235 19.67 6.96 -1.14
CA GLN A 235 19.22 7.71 0.03
C GLN A 235 18.93 6.81 1.24
N ASN A 236 19.07 5.48 1.10
CA ASN A 236 18.77 4.49 2.12
C ASN A 236 17.38 4.68 2.77
N ILE A 237 16.37 4.99 1.95
CA ILE A 237 15.00 5.22 2.44
C ILE A 237 14.37 3.85 2.76
N SER A 238 14.23 3.55 4.05
CA SER A 238 13.57 2.32 4.52
C SER A 238 12.21 2.60 5.14
N PHE A 239 12.13 3.59 6.03
CA PHE A 239 10.90 4.12 6.60
C PHE A 239 10.80 5.59 6.17
N PRO A 240 10.00 5.91 5.13
CA PRO A 240 9.82 7.30 4.75
C PRO A 240 9.21 8.05 5.94
N ASP A 241 9.94 9.01 6.49
CA ASP A 241 9.43 9.92 7.50
C ASP A 241 8.15 10.55 6.96
N PHE A 242 7.00 10.29 7.60
CA PHE A 242 5.74 10.88 7.17
C PHE A 242 5.68 12.32 7.68
N VAL A 243 6.23 13.24 6.90
CA VAL A 243 6.35 14.67 7.23
C VAL A 243 5.04 15.40 6.95
N CYS A 244 4.22 14.89 6.03
CA CYS A 244 2.94 15.49 5.67
C CYS A 244 1.94 15.60 6.84
N SER A 245 1.99 14.72 7.85
CA SER A 245 1.13 14.80 9.04
C SER A 245 1.65 15.77 10.11
N LYS A 246 2.97 16.07 10.12
CA LYS A 246 3.61 16.93 11.14
C LYS A 246 3.39 18.43 10.90
N GLY A 247 3.11 18.84 9.66
CA GLY A 247 2.86 20.24 9.30
C GLY A 247 1.54 20.83 9.82
N VAL A 248 0.56 19.98 10.17
CA VAL A 248 -0.74 20.43 10.67
C VAL A 248 -0.66 20.88 12.14
N LEU A 249 0.22 20.27 12.95
CA LEU A 249 0.32 20.58 14.37
C LEU A 249 1.04 21.91 14.65
N HIS A 250 2.02 22.29 13.83
CA HIS A 250 2.79 23.52 14.01
C HIS A 250 1.97 24.80 13.76
N TYR A 251 0.93 24.74 12.92
CA TYR A 251 0.05 25.88 12.68
C TYR A 251 -0.90 26.13 13.86
N CYS A 252 -1.41 25.08 14.52
CA CYS A 252 -2.27 25.22 15.69
C CYS A 252 -1.54 25.82 16.91
N PHE A 253 -0.27 25.48 17.13
CA PHE A 253 0.53 26.08 18.21
C PHE A 253 0.85 27.56 17.94
N SER A 254 1.10 27.94 16.68
CA SER A 254 1.39 29.33 16.34
C SER A 254 0.18 30.25 16.58
N VAL A 255 -1.04 29.79 16.31
CA VAL A 255 -2.25 30.61 16.53
C VAL A 255 -2.59 30.73 18.03
N TYR A 256 -2.39 29.66 18.80
CA TYR A 256 -2.57 29.70 20.27
C TYR A 256 -1.53 30.58 20.98
N CYS A 257 -0.27 30.55 20.55
CA CYS A 257 0.76 31.45 21.10
C CYS A 257 0.48 32.93 20.78
N TYR A 258 -0.06 33.25 19.60
CA TYR A 258 -0.44 34.63 19.26
C TYR A 258 -1.65 35.14 20.06
N LEU A 259 -2.67 34.29 20.29
CA LEU A 259 -3.83 34.66 21.11
C LEU A 259 -3.48 34.85 22.60
N LEU A 260 -2.56 34.05 23.15
CA LEU A 260 -2.06 34.21 24.52
C LEU A 260 -1.22 35.49 24.68
N PHE A 261 -0.48 35.91 23.64
CA PHE A 261 0.30 37.15 23.69
C PHE A 261 -0.59 38.42 23.69
N ILE A 262 -1.70 38.41 22.94
CA ILE A 262 -2.63 39.55 22.90
C ILE A 262 -3.35 39.71 24.26
N CYS A 263 -3.76 38.63 24.91
CA CYS A 263 -4.38 38.69 26.23
C CYS A 263 -3.45 39.22 27.33
N PHE A 264 -2.14 38.97 27.26
CA PHE A 264 -1.19 39.48 28.26
C PHE A 264 -0.89 40.97 28.10
N THR A 265 -0.97 41.51 26.88
CA THR A 265 -0.72 42.96 26.65
C THR A 265 -1.89 43.88 27.05
N PHE A 266 -3.12 43.37 27.13
CA PHE A 266 -4.29 44.17 27.50
C PHE A 266 -4.75 43.99 28.97
N GLY A 267 -4.10 43.12 29.76
CA GLY A 267 -4.48 42.83 31.15
C GLY A 267 -3.78 43.66 32.24
N LEU A 268 -2.92 44.62 31.90
CA LEU A 268 -2.06 45.34 32.86
C LEU A 268 -2.37 46.84 33.01
N SER A 269 -3.58 47.30 32.69
CA SER A 269 -4.02 48.67 32.98
C SER A 269 -5.34 48.71 33.74
N SER A 270 -5.39 48.14 34.94
CA SER A 270 -6.40 48.49 35.93
C SER A 270 -6.08 47.92 37.31
N MET A 271 -5.29 48.63 38.12
CA MET A 271 -5.39 48.60 39.59
C MET A 271 -4.31 49.50 40.24
N ILE A 272 -4.56 50.80 40.32
CA ILE A 272 -4.03 51.62 41.42
C ILE A 272 -5.12 52.65 41.77
N LEU A 273 -5.93 52.36 42.79
CA LEU A 273 -6.56 53.36 43.66
C LEU A 273 -6.88 52.66 45.00
N ARG A 274 -6.13 53.01 46.05
CA ARG A 274 -6.41 52.65 47.44
C ARG A 274 -7.42 53.65 48.05
N PRO A 275 -8.34 53.23 48.93
CA PRO A 275 -8.92 54.14 49.90
C PRO A 275 -8.27 53.96 51.28
N ASN A 276 -7.98 55.10 51.91
CA ASN A 276 -7.67 55.22 53.33
C ASN A 276 -8.94 55.04 54.16
N HIS A 277 -8.85 54.36 55.30
CA HIS A 277 -9.73 54.64 56.43
C HIS A 277 -8.96 54.54 57.74
N ALA A 278 -9.27 55.52 58.60
CA ALA A 278 -8.90 55.66 60.00
C ALA A 278 -9.60 54.62 60.89
#